data_AF-A0A8T4VUN0-F1
#
_entry.id   AF-A0A8T4VUN0-F1
#
_cell.length_a   1.000
_cell.length_b   1.000
_cell.length_c   1.000
_cell.angle_alpha   90.00
_cell.angle_beta   90.00
_cell.angle_gamma   90.00
#
_symmetry.space_group_name_H-M   'P 1'
#
loop_
_entity.id
_entity.type
_entity.pdbx_description
1 polymer ?
#
loop_
_entity_poly.entity_id
_entity_poly.type
_entity_poly.pdbx_seq_one_letter_code
_entity_poly.pdbx_strand_id
1 'polypeptide(L)'
;ERQAPGEVEDNNGTMFLGPSGEVLNKLLDNANVSRNEIYMTNLIKCHLPKNRKPKQQEIEACHHYLDQEINIINPEFLIPLGHYATRYLLQKYNQKIPSKHDFYKLYGTLHYIHQQKIYPVQHPAAPLHDGSLQPVLEKNYHKLSIFSHPCKWAPTCPMKHYYEKGLLDKKWRELYCFGDWESCKRYQMEEQNKYHEDWMLPDGSYDEILKNK
;
A
#
# COMPACT_ATOMS: atom_id res chain seq x y z
N GLU A 1 2.71 14.94 10.78
CA GLU A 1 2.33 13.52 10.92
C GLU A 1 3.00 12.93 12.15
N ARG A 2 2.20 12.47 13.11
CA ARG A 2 2.64 11.66 14.26
C ARG A 2 2.71 10.21 13.77
N GLN A 3 3.75 9.45 14.14
CA GLN A 3 3.94 8.04 13.74
C GLN A 3 4.41 7.17 14.92
N ALA A 4 4.20 7.67 16.13
CA ALA A 4 4.43 6.98 17.39
C ALA A 4 3.12 7.02 18.19
N PRO A 5 2.89 6.05 19.09
CA PRO A 5 1.72 6.03 19.95
C PRO A 5 1.46 7.37 20.63
N GLY A 6 0.20 7.81 20.63
CA GLY A 6 -0.26 8.88 21.51
C GLY A 6 -0.20 8.45 22.98
N GLU A 7 -0.23 9.42 23.89
CA GLU A 7 -0.18 9.15 25.34
C GLU A 7 -1.29 8.20 25.82
N VAL A 8 -2.52 8.38 25.31
CA VAL A 8 -3.66 7.50 25.61
C VAL A 8 -3.47 6.10 25.00
N GLU A 9 -2.84 6.00 23.85
CA GLU A 9 -2.61 4.73 23.14
C GLU A 9 -1.53 3.90 23.84
N ASP A 10 -0.47 4.57 24.30
CA ASP A 10 0.63 3.99 25.06
C ASP A 10 0.12 3.43 26.41
N ASN A 11 -0.69 4.21 27.13
CA ASN A 11 -1.26 3.80 28.42
C ASN A 11 -2.24 2.61 28.30
N ASN A 12 -3.00 2.53 27.21
CA ASN A 12 -4.00 1.48 27.00
C ASN A 12 -3.48 0.31 26.14
N GLY A 13 -2.24 0.37 25.65
CA GLY A 13 -1.66 -0.63 24.74
C GLY A 13 -2.45 -0.82 23.43
N THR A 14 -3.23 0.19 23.01
CA THR A 14 -4.16 0.10 21.87
C THR A 14 -3.93 1.27 20.91
N MET A 15 -3.85 0.97 19.62
CA MET A 15 -3.51 1.94 18.59
C MET A 15 -4.75 2.63 18.01
N PHE A 16 -4.56 3.87 17.56
CA PHE A 16 -5.58 4.68 16.88
C PHE A 16 -6.83 4.91 17.74
N LEU A 17 -6.65 5.36 18.98
CA LEU A 17 -7.73 5.76 19.89
C LEU A 17 -8.08 7.26 19.81
N GLY A 18 -7.19 8.08 19.22
CA GLY A 18 -7.40 9.54 19.10
C GLY A 18 -8.17 9.98 17.84
N PRO A 19 -8.20 11.30 17.54
CA PRO A 19 -8.90 11.84 16.37
C PRO A 19 -8.43 11.25 15.03
N SER A 20 -7.15 10.94 14.89
CA SER A 20 -6.64 10.24 13.70
C SER A 20 -7.15 8.81 13.58
N GLY A 21 -7.49 8.17 14.70
CA GLY A 21 -8.11 6.86 14.72
C GLY A 21 -9.57 6.87 14.30
N GLU A 22 -10.31 7.93 14.65
CA GLU A 22 -11.67 8.14 14.13
C GLU A 22 -11.66 8.34 12.61
N VAL A 23 -10.70 9.12 12.08
CA VAL A 23 -10.52 9.27 10.63
C VAL A 23 -10.16 7.94 9.99
N LEU A 24 -9.24 7.18 10.58
CA LEU A 24 -8.88 5.85 10.08
C LEU A 24 -10.09 4.91 10.04
N ASN A 25 -10.91 4.89 11.09
CA ASN A 25 -12.14 4.08 11.13
C ASN A 25 -13.05 4.41 9.96
N LYS A 26 -13.37 5.70 9.77
CA LYS A 26 -14.20 6.14 8.65
C LYS A 26 -13.64 5.74 7.29
N LEU A 27 -12.32 5.83 7.11
CA LEU A 27 -11.66 5.42 5.87
C LEU A 27 -11.76 3.91 5.63
N LEU A 28 -11.57 3.10 6.67
CA LEU A 28 -11.70 1.64 6.60
C LEU A 28 -13.15 1.21 6.37
N ASP A 29 -14.10 1.83 7.08
CA ASP A 29 -15.53 1.59 6.94
C ASP A 29 -16.01 1.91 5.52
N ASN A 30 -15.60 3.07 4.97
CA ASN A 30 -15.92 3.45 3.58
C ASN A 30 -15.30 2.49 2.55
N ALA A 31 -14.16 1.86 2.89
CA ALA A 31 -13.53 0.84 2.08
C ALA A 31 -14.10 -0.57 2.34
N ASN A 32 -15.09 -0.73 3.24
CA ASN A 32 -15.61 -2.03 3.67
C ASN A 32 -14.51 -3.00 4.14
N VAL A 33 -13.47 -2.49 4.81
CA VAL A 33 -12.35 -3.29 5.34
C VAL A 33 -12.52 -3.41 6.85
N SER A 34 -12.61 -4.64 7.35
CA SER A 34 -12.75 -4.85 8.79
C SER A 34 -11.42 -4.69 9.51
N ARG A 35 -11.43 -4.05 10.69
CA ARG A 35 -10.24 -4.00 11.57
C ARG A 35 -9.71 -5.38 11.93
N ASN A 36 -10.55 -6.42 11.91
CA ASN A 36 -10.15 -7.78 12.23
C ASN A 36 -9.39 -8.48 11.08
N GLU A 37 -9.47 -7.93 9.87
CA GLU A 37 -8.76 -8.45 8.68
C GLU A 37 -7.36 -7.85 8.54
N ILE A 38 -7.02 -6.86 9.37
CA ILE A 38 -5.76 -6.13 9.29
C ILE A 38 -4.96 -6.28 10.59
N TYR A 39 -3.66 -6.47 10.44
CA TYR A 39 -2.72 -6.28 11.52
C TYR A 39 -2.17 -4.85 11.46
N MET A 40 -2.47 -4.06 12.48
CA MET A 40 -1.93 -2.71 12.61
C MET A 40 -0.77 -2.71 13.59
N THR A 41 0.23 -1.89 13.31
CA THR A 41 1.40 -1.71 14.15
C THR A 41 2.11 -0.38 13.85
N ASN A 42 3.00 0.06 14.72
CA ASN A 42 3.78 1.29 14.55
C ASN A 42 5.27 0.98 14.38
N LEU A 43 5.97 1.83 13.63
CA LEU A 43 7.43 1.79 13.50
C LEU A 43 8.14 2.05 14.83
N ILE A 44 7.60 2.97 15.63
CA ILE A 44 8.05 3.24 17.00
C ILE A 44 7.00 2.71 17.96
N LYS A 45 7.42 1.89 18.94
CA LYS A 45 6.52 1.23 19.89
C LYS A 45 6.19 2.04 21.13
N CYS A 46 6.90 3.15 21.37
CA CYS A 46 6.76 3.95 22.58
C CYS A 46 6.25 5.35 22.27
N HIS A 47 5.52 5.93 23.22
CA HIS A 47 5.20 7.35 23.17
C HIS A 47 6.45 8.23 23.13
N LEU A 48 6.45 9.25 22.25
CA LEU A 48 7.54 10.22 22.16
C LEU A 48 7.15 11.54 22.84
N PRO A 49 8.06 12.15 23.64
CA PRO A 49 7.77 13.39 24.36
C PRO A 49 7.20 14.50 23.48
N LYS A 50 6.12 15.13 23.95
CA LYS A 50 5.40 16.21 23.24
C LYS A 50 4.86 15.79 21.86
N ASN A 51 4.63 14.50 21.62
CA ASN A 51 4.16 13.97 20.33
C ASN A 51 5.04 14.39 19.15
N ARG A 52 6.35 14.55 19.38
CA ARG A 52 7.30 14.96 18.33
C ARG A 52 7.53 13.86 17.30
N LYS A 53 8.17 14.23 16.20
CA LYS A 53 8.63 13.28 15.18
C LYS A 53 9.73 12.35 15.73
N PRO A 54 9.80 11.09 15.27
CA PRO A 54 10.87 10.18 15.64
C PRO A 54 12.22 10.66 15.09
N LYS A 55 13.27 10.52 15.92
CA LYS A 55 14.65 10.70 15.50
C LYS A 55 15.17 9.42 14.86
N GLN A 56 16.18 9.56 14.01
CA GLN A 56 16.80 8.42 13.33
C GLN A 56 17.31 7.35 14.33
N GLN A 57 17.97 7.77 15.41
CA GLN A 57 18.45 6.87 16.46
C GLN A 57 17.32 6.09 17.15
N GLU A 58 16.12 6.67 17.26
CA GLU A 58 14.96 6.00 17.87
C GLU A 58 14.37 4.96 16.93
N ILE A 59 14.37 5.24 15.62
CA ILE A 59 13.99 4.26 14.58
C ILE A 59 15.00 3.11 14.59
N GLU A 60 16.30 3.41 14.61
CA GLU A 60 17.36 2.40 14.69
C GLU A 60 17.24 1.53 15.94
N ALA A 61 16.88 2.12 17.08
CA ALA A 61 16.66 1.36 18.31
C ALA A 61 15.40 0.48 18.27
N CYS A 62 14.35 0.85 17.53
CA CYS A 62 13.02 0.24 17.65
C CYS A 62 12.58 -0.63 16.45
N HIS A 63 13.18 -0.41 15.27
CA HIS A 63 12.71 -1.04 14.03
C HIS A 63 12.74 -2.57 14.03
N HIS A 64 13.62 -3.18 14.83
CA HIS A 64 13.74 -4.64 14.92
C HIS A 64 12.44 -5.32 15.37
N TYR A 65 11.60 -4.65 16.17
CA TYR A 65 10.28 -5.17 16.53
C TYR A 65 9.35 -5.23 15.32
N LEU A 66 9.31 -4.17 14.52
CA LEU A 66 8.51 -4.14 13.29
C LEU A 66 8.99 -5.23 12.30
N ASP A 67 10.31 -5.42 12.21
CA ASP A 67 10.88 -6.46 11.37
C ASP A 67 10.46 -7.87 11.79
N GLN A 68 10.46 -8.14 13.10
CA GLN A 68 9.97 -9.41 13.63
C GLN A 68 8.47 -9.60 13.36
N GLU A 69 7.66 -8.57 13.56
CA GLU A 69 6.22 -8.60 13.27
C GLU A 69 5.97 -8.93 11.78
N ILE A 70 6.65 -8.24 10.86
CA ILE A 70 6.55 -8.50 9.42
C ILE A 70 6.94 -9.95 9.10
N ASN A 71 8.03 -10.45 9.69
CA ASN A 71 8.50 -11.82 9.44
C ASN A 71 7.53 -12.88 9.99
N ILE A 72 6.94 -12.66 11.16
CA ILE A 72 6.01 -13.60 11.80
C ILE A 72 4.68 -13.64 11.04
N ILE A 73 4.15 -12.47 10.69
CA ILE A 73 2.85 -12.35 10.04
C ILE A 73 2.96 -12.73 8.57
N ASN A 74 4.10 -12.45 7.94
CA ASN A 74 4.35 -12.64 6.52
C ASN A 74 3.20 -12.07 5.65
N PRO A 75 2.90 -10.75 5.78
CA PRO A 75 1.73 -10.16 5.16
C PRO A 75 1.88 -10.08 3.64
N GLU A 76 0.79 -10.33 2.91
CA GLU A 76 0.79 -10.16 1.45
C GLU A 76 1.00 -8.69 1.05
N PHE A 77 0.40 -7.76 1.80
CA PHE A 77 0.49 -6.31 1.59
C PHE A 77 1.05 -5.59 2.82
N LEU A 78 1.99 -4.67 2.59
CA LEU A 78 2.43 -3.69 3.58
C LEU A 78 1.88 -2.32 3.22
N ILE A 79 1.10 -1.72 4.13
CA ILE A 79 0.45 -0.42 3.94
C ILE A 79 1.09 0.62 4.88
N PRO A 80 2.26 1.21 4.56
CA PRO A 80 2.87 2.20 5.43
C PRO A 80 2.09 3.51 5.42
N LEU A 81 1.78 4.01 6.61
CA LEU A 81 1.04 5.26 6.82
C LEU A 81 2.02 6.44 6.98
N GLY A 82 2.12 7.26 5.94
CA GLY A 82 2.91 8.49 5.92
C GLY A 82 4.42 8.27 5.75
N HIS A 83 5.18 9.34 6.00
CA HIS A 83 6.57 9.44 5.57
C HIS A 83 7.56 8.45 6.23
N TYR A 84 7.61 8.35 7.57
CA TYR A 84 8.67 7.58 8.23
C TYR A 84 8.52 6.07 8.02
N ALA A 85 7.32 5.52 8.15
CA ALA A 85 7.02 4.12 7.84
C ALA A 85 7.38 3.79 6.39
N THR A 86 6.94 4.63 5.43
CA THR A 86 7.22 4.42 4.01
C THR A 86 8.72 4.46 3.72
N ARG A 87 9.41 5.48 4.25
CA ARG A 87 10.86 5.63 4.09
C ARG A 87 11.60 4.43 4.67
N TYR A 88 11.21 3.98 5.87
CA TYR A 88 11.83 2.84 6.53
C TYR A 88 11.69 1.56 5.69
N LEU A 89 10.49 1.23 5.21
CA LEU A 89 10.29 0.04 4.38
C LEU A 89 11.09 0.10 3.07
N LEU A 90 11.16 1.26 2.42
CA LEU A 90 12.01 1.44 1.24
C LEU A 90 13.49 1.20 1.57
N GLN A 91 13.99 1.71 2.70
CA GLN A 91 15.37 1.46 3.13
C GLN A 91 15.61 -0.02 3.44
N LYS A 92 14.69 -0.66 4.16
CA LYS A 92 14.75 -2.09 4.51
C LYS A 92 14.88 -2.99 3.27
N TYR A 93 14.19 -2.62 2.19
CA TYR A 93 14.22 -3.34 0.92
C TYR A 93 15.22 -2.75 -0.08
N ASN A 94 16.28 -2.08 0.41
CA ASN A 94 17.39 -1.54 -0.38
C ASN A 94 16.97 -0.64 -1.55
N GLN A 95 15.81 0.03 -1.44
CA GLN A 95 15.35 0.97 -2.45
C GLN A 95 15.95 2.34 -2.24
N LYS A 96 16.22 3.02 -3.36
CA LYS A 96 16.65 4.42 -3.33
C LYS A 96 15.51 5.28 -2.80
N ILE A 97 15.80 6.06 -1.76
CA ILE A 97 14.82 7.01 -1.22
C ILE A 97 14.69 8.19 -2.19
N PRO A 98 13.47 8.47 -2.70
CA PRO A 98 13.26 9.59 -3.61
C PRO A 98 13.55 10.94 -2.94
N SER A 99 13.64 11.97 -3.79
CA SER A 99 13.65 13.36 -3.30
C SER A 99 12.37 13.65 -2.52
N LYS A 100 12.38 14.68 -1.67
CA LYS A 100 11.18 15.10 -0.91
C LYS A 100 10.00 15.41 -1.83
N HIS A 101 10.26 15.97 -3.01
CA HIS A 101 9.23 16.28 -4.01
C HIS A 101 8.60 15.01 -4.59
N ASP A 102 9.42 14.01 -4.92
CA ASP A 102 8.95 12.77 -5.54
C ASP A 102 8.40 11.77 -4.53
N PHE A 103 8.73 11.92 -3.25
CA PHE A 103 8.23 11.04 -2.18
C PHE A 103 6.70 10.98 -2.15
N TYR A 104 6.03 12.12 -2.34
CA TYR A 104 4.57 12.19 -2.35
C TYR A 104 3.93 11.44 -3.52
N LYS A 105 4.67 11.18 -4.60
CA LYS A 105 4.20 10.41 -5.76
C LYS A 105 4.11 8.91 -5.45
N LEU A 106 4.75 8.44 -4.38
CA LEU A 106 4.64 7.06 -3.93
C LEU A 106 3.26 6.76 -3.33
N TYR A 107 2.60 7.77 -2.76
CA TYR A 107 1.31 7.55 -2.12
C TYR A 107 0.23 7.23 -3.15
N GLY A 108 -0.56 6.21 -2.87
CA GLY A 108 -1.64 5.77 -3.76
C GLY A 108 -1.17 4.94 -4.96
N THR A 109 0.09 4.48 -4.96
CA THR A 109 0.63 3.58 -5.98
C THR A 109 1.09 2.27 -5.34
N LEU A 110 0.72 1.14 -5.93
CA LEU A 110 1.18 -0.17 -5.48
C LEU A 110 2.58 -0.45 -6.04
N HIS A 111 3.49 -0.84 -5.17
CA HIS A 111 4.87 -1.20 -5.53
C HIS A 111 5.11 -2.68 -5.22
N TYR A 112 5.84 -3.37 -6.09
CA TYR A 112 6.25 -4.76 -5.88
C TYR A 112 7.77 -4.82 -5.81
N ILE A 113 8.29 -4.95 -4.59
CA ILE A 113 9.72 -4.81 -4.27
C ILE A 113 10.14 -6.04 -3.47
N HIS A 114 11.21 -6.74 -3.89
CA HIS A 114 11.70 -7.91 -3.16
C HIS A 114 10.60 -8.94 -2.83
N GLN A 115 9.68 -9.17 -3.78
CA GLN A 115 8.51 -10.05 -3.63
C GLN A 115 7.44 -9.58 -2.64
N GLN A 116 7.58 -8.39 -2.07
CA GLN A 116 6.61 -7.76 -1.18
C GLN A 116 5.78 -6.72 -1.93
N LYS A 117 4.46 -6.73 -1.73
CA LYS A 117 3.57 -5.65 -2.16
C LYS A 117 3.57 -4.56 -1.10
N ILE A 118 3.90 -3.33 -1.49
CA ILE A 118 3.97 -2.17 -0.62
C ILE A 118 3.11 -1.06 -1.22
N TYR A 119 2.13 -0.58 -0.47
CA TYR A 119 1.21 0.48 -0.91
C TYR A 119 1.22 1.63 0.09
N PRO A 120 2.10 2.62 -0.12
CA PRO A 120 2.16 3.79 0.74
C PRO A 120 0.89 4.62 0.65
N VAL A 121 0.41 5.11 1.79
CA VAL A 121 -0.71 6.05 1.87
C VAL A 121 -0.38 7.20 2.82
N GLN A 122 -1.07 8.33 2.66
CA GLN A 122 -0.97 9.43 3.61
C GLN A 122 -1.45 9.01 4.99
N HIS A 123 -0.86 9.59 6.04
CA HIS A 123 -1.29 9.31 7.41
C HIS A 123 -2.73 9.82 7.65
N PRO A 124 -3.60 9.09 8.39
CA PRO A 124 -4.98 9.51 8.71
C PRO A 124 -5.11 10.87 9.42
N ALA A 125 -4.02 11.34 10.02
CA ALA A 125 -3.96 12.66 10.65
C ALA A 125 -3.72 13.81 9.65
N ALA A 126 -3.43 13.53 8.37
CA ALA A 126 -3.13 14.56 7.38
C ALA A 126 -4.33 15.52 7.13
N PRO A 127 -5.59 15.04 7.00
CA PRO A 127 -6.76 15.90 6.86
C PRO A 127 -7.01 16.83 8.05
N LEU A 128 -6.55 16.46 9.25
CA LEU A 128 -6.67 17.31 10.45
C LEU A 128 -5.81 18.57 10.36
N HIS A 129 -4.80 18.57 9.49
CA HIS A 129 -3.94 19.73 9.22
C HIS A 129 -4.30 20.43 7.90
N ASP A 130 -4.71 19.65 6.90
CA ASP A 130 -5.09 20.13 5.58
C ASP A 130 -6.28 19.32 5.05
N GLY A 131 -7.47 19.89 5.21
CA GLY A 131 -8.73 19.24 4.80
C GLY A 131 -8.82 18.96 3.29
N SER A 132 -8.03 19.61 2.45
CA SER A 132 -8.02 19.34 1.00
C SER A 132 -7.51 17.95 0.64
N LEU A 133 -6.82 17.27 1.57
CA LEU A 133 -6.30 15.92 1.38
C LEU A 133 -7.36 14.83 1.59
N GLN A 134 -8.51 15.14 2.20
CA GLN A 134 -9.55 14.16 2.51
C GLN A 134 -9.98 13.31 1.29
N PRO A 135 -10.29 13.90 0.11
CA PRO A 135 -10.70 13.11 -1.06
C PRO A 135 -9.57 12.21 -1.58
N VAL A 136 -8.32 12.65 -1.46
CA VAL A 136 -7.16 11.86 -1.87
C VAL A 136 -6.97 10.65 -0.94
N LEU A 137 -7.15 10.85 0.38
CA LEU A 137 -7.12 9.75 1.34
C LEU A 137 -8.24 8.74 1.07
N GLU A 138 -9.48 9.21 0.90
CA GLU A 138 -10.62 8.33 0.62
C GLU A 138 -10.38 7.46 -0.63
N LYS A 139 -9.89 8.07 -1.73
CA LYS A 139 -9.50 7.34 -2.93
C LYS A 139 -8.40 6.31 -2.65
N ASN A 140 -7.38 6.69 -1.89
CA ASN A 140 -6.25 5.81 -1.63
C ASN A 140 -6.62 4.64 -0.71
N TYR A 141 -7.46 4.87 0.30
CA TYR A 141 -7.94 3.84 1.22
C TYR A 141 -8.99 2.92 0.58
N HIS A 142 -9.77 3.40 -0.39
CA HIS A 142 -10.66 2.55 -1.19
C HIS A 142 -9.92 1.37 -1.82
N LYS A 143 -8.66 1.55 -2.24
CA LYS A 143 -7.82 0.47 -2.79
C LYS A 143 -7.59 -0.70 -1.84
N LEU A 144 -7.75 -0.53 -0.53
CA LEU A 144 -7.62 -1.64 0.41
C LEU A 144 -8.69 -2.71 0.17
N SER A 145 -9.90 -2.31 -0.21
CA SER A 145 -10.99 -3.22 -0.58
C SER A 145 -10.67 -4.04 -1.84
N ILE A 146 -9.94 -3.42 -2.76
CA ILE A 146 -9.49 -4.00 -4.03
C ILE A 146 -8.44 -5.08 -3.75
N PHE A 147 -7.53 -4.83 -2.80
CA PHE A 147 -6.47 -5.78 -2.45
C PHE A 147 -6.97 -7.05 -1.78
N SER A 148 -8.14 -7.00 -1.14
CA SER A 148 -8.76 -8.18 -0.52
C SER A 148 -9.24 -9.23 -1.54
N HIS A 149 -9.33 -8.87 -2.83
CA HIS A 149 -9.87 -9.76 -3.86
C HIS A 149 -9.03 -9.71 -5.15
N PRO A 150 -8.78 -10.84 -5.80
CA PRO A 150 -8.15 -10.84 -7.11
C PRO A 150 -9.07 -10.22 -8.17
N CYS A 151 -8.48 -9.78 -9.27
CA CYS A 151 -9.21 -9.38 -10.47
C CYS A 151 -10.16 -10.52 -10.91
N LYS A 152 -11.44 -10.17 -11.16
CA LYS A 152 -12.46 -11.13 -11.63
C LYS A 152 -12.09 -11.85 -12.93
N TRP A 153 -11.28 -11.22 -13.79
CA TRP A 153 -10.80 -11.79 -15.04
C TRP A 153 -9.46 -12.49 -14.93
N ALA A 154 -8.76 -12.45 -13.79
CA ALA A 154 -7.46 -13.10 -13.62
C ALA A 154 -7.42 -14.58 -14.05
N PRO A 155 -8.49 -15.40 -13.90
CA PRO A 155 -8.47 -16.80 -14.33
C PRO A 155 -8.43 -17.01 -15.84
N THR A 156 -8.99 -16.07 -16.62
CA THR A 156 -9.15 -16.16 -18.08
C THR A 156 -8.32 -15.13 -18.85
N CYS A 157 -7.73 -14.16 -18.16
CA CYS A 157 -6.94 -13.10 -18.77
C CYS A 157 -5.68 -13.68 -19.44
N PRO A 158 -5.32 -13.24 -20.67
CA PRO A 158 -4.10 -13.62 -21.37
C PRO A 158 -2.82 -13.46 -20.54
N MET A 159 -2.79 -12.52 -19.59
CA MET A 159 -1.66 -12.33 -18.67
C MET A 159 -1.31 -13.58 -17.87
N LYS A 160 -2.31 -14.40 -17.50
CA LYS A 160 -2.08 -15.68 -16.83
C LYS A 160 -1.33 -16.64 -17.77
N HIS A 161 -1.79 -16.74 -19.01
CA HIS A 161 -1.20 -17.62 -20.02
C HIS A 161 0.26 -17.24 -20.33
N TYR A 162 0.54 -15.96 -20.55
CA TYR A 162 1.90 -15.50 -20.81
C TYR A 162 2.84 -15.73 -19.63
N TYR A 163 2.35 -15.55 -18.40
CA TYR A 163 3.12 -15.88 -17.20
C TYR A 163 3.43 -17.37 -17.09
N GLU A 164 2.45 -18.24 -17.31
CA GLU A 164 2.63 -19.70 -17.26
C GLU A 164 3.62 -20.22 -18.31
N LYS A 165 3.69 -19.55 -19.47
CA LYS A 165 4.70 -19.79 -20.51
C LYS A 165 6.08 -19.17 -20.23
N GLY A 166 6.24 -18.43 -19.12
CA GLY A 166 7.48 -17.72 -18.79
C GLY A 166 7.77 -16.48 -19.65
N LEU A 167 6.76 -15.96 -20.36
CA LEU A 167 6.87 -14.79 -21.24
C LEU A 167 6.55 -13.48 -20.53
N LEU A 168 5.92 -13.53 -19.35
CA LEU A 168 5.53 -12.37 -18.57
C LEU A 168 6.19 -12.39 -17.19
N ASP A 169 6.84 -11.28 -16.82
CA ASP A 169 7.38 -11.09 -15.47
C ASP A 169 6.25 -11.17 -14.42
N LYS A 170 6.51 -11.93 -13.34
CA LYS A 170 5.59 -12.11 -12.21
C LYS A 170 5.04 -10.78 -11.68
N LYS A 171 5.83 -9.71 -11.70
CA LYS A 171 5.45 -8.38 -11.21
C LYS A 171 4.13 -7.88 -11.80
N TRP A 172 3.84 -8.20 -13.07
CA TRP A 172 2.61 -7.76 -13.73
C TRP A 172 1.37 -8.36 -13.09
N ARG A 173 1.44 -9.64 -12.71
CA ARG A 173 0.33 -10.31 -12.02
C ARG A 173 0.21 -9.83 -10.59
N GLU A 174 1.33 -9.61 -9.90
CA GLU A 174 1.34 -9.18 -8.50
C GLU A 174 0.87 -7.73 -8.32
N LEU A 175 1.23 -6.84 -9.25
CA LEU A 175 0.82 -5.44 -9.20
C LEU A 175 -0.63 -5.22 -9.64
N TYR A 176 -1.15 -6.03 -10.56
CA TYR A 176 -2.46 -5.80 -11.14
C TYR A 176 -3.42 -6.94 -10.83
N CYS A 177 -3.20 -8.14 -11.36
CA CYS A 177 -4.15 -9.25 -11.22
C CYS A 177 -4.47 -9.63 -9.77
N PHE A 178 -3.46 -9.62 -8.90
CA PHE A 178 -3.54 -9.90 -7.46
C PHE A 178 -3.20 -8.66 -6.63
N GLY A 179 -3.34 -7.48 -7.21
CA GLY A 179 -2.97 -6.20 -6.59
C GLY A 179 -4.00 -5.15 -6.94
N ASP A 180 -3.54 -4.04 -7.51
CA ASP A 180 -4.40 -2.94 -7.93
C ASP A 180 -5.02 -3.19 -9.32
N TRP A 181 -5.94 -4.15 -9.39
CA TRP A 181 -6.61 -4.51 -10.64
C TRP A 181 -7.47 -3.38 -11.20
N GLU A 182 -7.99 -2.47 -10.35
CA GLU A 182 -8.77 -1.32 -10.81
C GLU A 182 -7.91 -0.35 -11.64
N SER A 183 -6.61 -0.27 -11.36
CA SER A 183 -5.67 0.53 -12.15
C SER A 183 -5.21 -0.14 -13.46
N CYS A 184 -5.58 -1.40 -13.71
CA CYS A 184 -5.27 -2.11 -14.94
C CYS A 184 -6.06 -1.53 -16.13
N LYS A 185 -5.37 -1.13 -17.20
CA LYS A 185 -6.00 -0.59 -18.42
C LYS A 185 -6.84 -1.63 -19.16
N ARG A 186 -6.42 -2.89 -19.14
CA ARG A 186 -7.23 -4.00 -19.66
C ARG A 186 -8.55 -4.10 -18.91
N TYR A 187 -8.49 -4.12 -17.58
CA TYR A 187 -9.68 -4.18 -16.72
C TYR A 187 -10.65 -3.02 -17.04
N GLN A 188 -10.12 -1.79 -17.11
CA GLN A 188 -10.92 -0.60 -17.41
C GLN A 188 -11.59 -0.65 -18.79
N MET A 189 -10.93 -1.24 -19.79
CA MET A 189 -11.48 -1.39 -21.14
C MET A 189 -12.52 -2.51 -21.20
N GLU A 190 -12.27 -3.64 -20.55
CA GLU A 190 -13.20 -4.78 -20.43
C GLU A 190 -14.50 -4.33 -19.73
N GLU A 191 -14.44 -3.52 -18.67
CA GLU A 191 -15.64 -2.97 -18.01
C GLU A 191 -16.44 -2.02 -18.91
N GLN A 192 -15.76 -1.38 -19.86
CA GLN A 192 -16.38 -0.47 -20.83
C GLN A 192 -16.80 -1.18 -22.13
N ASN A 193 -16.67 -2.51 -22.21
CA ASN A 193 -16.86 -3.30 -23.43
C ASN A 193 -16.03 -2.78 -24.62
N LYS A 194 -14.82 -2.26 -24.35
CA LYS A 194 -13.88 -1.81 -25.38
C LYS A 194 -12.90 -2.92 -25.70
N TYR A 195 -12.76 -3.21 -26.99
CA TYR A 195 -11.74 -4.14 -27.48
C TYR A 195 -10.33 -3.61 -27.21
N HIS A 196 -9.43 -4.51 -26.82
CA HIS A 196 -7.99 -4.32 -26.82
C HIS A 196 -7.32 -5.63 -27.22
N GLU A 197 -6.07 -5.54 -27.65
CA GLU A 197 -5.29 -6.72 -28.03
C GLU A 197 -4.86 -7.53 -26.81
N ASP A 198 -4.60 -8.83 -27.01
CA ASP A 198 -4.16 -9.73 -25.94
C ASP A 198 -2.75 -9.39 -25.42
N TRP A 199 -1.89 -8.84 -26.27
CA TRP A 199 -0.51 -8.46 -25.93
C TRP A 199 -0.39 -7.05 -25.32
N MET A 200 -1.51 -6.39 -25.02
CA MET A 200 -1.51 -5.15 -24.23
C MET A 200 -1.20 -5.48 -22.76
N LEU A 201 -0.21 -4.83 -22.18
CA LEU A 201 0.15 -4.99 -20.77
C LEU A 201 -0.85 -4.27 -19.84
N PRO A 202 -0.91 -4.62 -18.55
CA PRO A 202 -1.81 -3.99 -17.60
C PRO A 202 -1.70 -2.46 -17.46
N ASP A 203 -0.55 -1.86 -17.76
CA ASP A 203 -0.36 -0.41 -17.76
C ASP A 203 -0.86 0.29 -19.04
N GLY A 204 -1.29 -0.49 -20.04
CA GLY A 204 -1.73 -0.02 -21.35
C GLY A 204 -0.62 0.08 -22.39
N SER A 205 0.62 -0.24 -22.02
CA SER A 205 1.70 -0.42 -22.99
C SER A 205 1.53 -1.75 -23.73
N TYR A 206 2.37 -1.96 -24.75
CA TYR A 206 2.25 -3.09 -25.65
C TYR A 206 3.60 -3.80 -25.73
N ASP A 207 3.61 -5.13 -25.61
CA ASP A 207 4.82 -5.95 -25.69
C ASP A 207 4.82 -6.81 -26.96
N GLU A 208 5.61 -6.40 -27.96
CA GLU A 208 5.65 -7.08 -29.26
C GLU A 208 6.07 -8.55 -29.18
N ILE A 209 6.79 -8.96 -28.12
CA ILE A 209 7.18 -10.35 -27.90
C ILE A 209 5.93 -11.24 -27.74
N LEU A 210 4.85 -10.69 -27.16
CA LEU A 210 3.62 -11.41 -26.86
C LEU A 210 2.66 -11.49 -28.06
N LYS A 211 2.82 -10.64 -29.07
CA LYS A 211 1.87 -10.45 -30.18
C LYS A 211 1.54 -11.72 -30.97
N ASN A 212 2.45 -12.70 -31.00
CA ASN A 212 2.32 -13.94 -31.78
C ASN A 212 2.57 -15.20 -30.94
N LYS A 213 2.33 -15.17 -29.62
CA LYS A 213 2.65 -16.26 -28.67
C LYS A 213 1.44 -16.85 -28.00
#